data_AF-A0A498QEA7-F1
#
_entry.id   AF-A0A498QEA7-F1
#
_cell.length_a   1.000
_cell.length_b   1.000
_cell.length_c   1.000
_cell.angle_alpha   90.00
_cell.angle_beta   90.00
_cell.angle_gamma   90.00
#
_symmetry.space_group_name_H-M   'P 1'
#
loop_
_entity.id
_entity.type
_entity.pdbx_description
1 polymer ?
#
loop_
_entity_poly.entity_id
_entity_poly.type
_entity_poly.pdbx_seq_one_letter_code
_entity_poly.pdbx_strand_id
1 'polypeptide(L)'
;MQPGGVDVFPSPIRLGARPVETVHFIARLRDNLTDGTTTRWHGDVTSALPTPLLWHLPPPVYPPAGLNEQVDMWRSRFRFGLCYYRLGPDFIHVKDIRNPKASASFVLDQPVLTQVFAECLSPRHFSELRSAQQEAAEALIGEGLLLRLEDHIVTLPSRMLHWPVPATEV
;
A
#
# COMPACT_ATOMS: atom_id res chain seq x y z
N MET A 1 17.29 -19.55 0.22
CA MET A 1 15.90 -19.16 -0.07
C MET A 1 15.05 -19.78 1.04
N GLN A 2 14.79 -19.05 2.13
CA GLN A 2 13.83 -19.55 3.12
C GLN A 2 12.46 -19.61 2.45
N PRO A 3 11.64 -20.64 2.70
CA PRO A 3 10.26 -20.64 2.22
C PRO A 3 9.60 -19.36 2.74
N GLY A 4 9.12 -18.51 1.83
CA GLY A 4 8.41 -17.28 2.21
C GLY A 4 7.30 -17.65 3.17
N GLY A 5 7.27 -17.01 4.34
CA GLY A 5 6.27 -17.30 5.36
C GLY A 5 4.86 -17.14 4.80
N VAL A 6 3.89 -17.82 5.40
CA VAL A 6 2.48 -17.56 5.15
C VAL A 6 1.90 -16.90 6.40
N ASP A 7 1.43 -15.66 6.26
CA ASP A 7 0.70 -14.96 7.31
C ASP A 7 -0.80 -15.15 7.05
N VAL A 8 -1.49 -15.79 7.99
CA VAL A 8 -2.92 -16.11 7.89
C VAL A 8 -3.68 -15.30 8.92
N PHE A 9 -4.65 -14.51 8.47
CA PHE A 9 -5.53 -13.75 9.34
C PHE A 9 -6.87 -14.50 9.49
N PRO A 10 -7.12 -15.18 10.63
CA PRO A 10 -8.27 -16.05 10.78
C PRO A 10 -9.58 -15.29 11.01
N SER A 11 -9.50 -14.07 11.54
CA SER A 11 -10.67 -13.24 11.80
C SER A 11 -11.04 -12.42 10.56
N PRO A 12 -12.34 -12.32 10.21
CA PRO A 12 -12.79 -11.46 9.13
C PRO A 12 -12.39 -10.00 9.38
N ILE A 13 -11.76 -9.38 8.39
CA ILE A 13 -11.37 -7.97 8.40
C ILE A 13 -12.39 -7.17 7.60
N ARG A 14 -12.79 -5.99 8.10
CA ARG A 14 -13.68 -5.09 7.37
C ARG A 14 -12.98 -3.78 7.09
N LEU A 15 -12.34 -3.67 5.92
CA LEU A 15 -11.57 -2.48 5.55
C LEU A 15 -12.48 -1.29 5.29
N GLY A 16 -12.11 -0.15 5.85
CA GLY A 16 -12.88 1.09 5.78
C GLY A 16 -14.04 1.18 6.77
N ALA A 17 -14.24 0.18 7.65
CA ALA A 17 -15.23 0.27 8.73
C ALA A 17 -14.69 0.95 9.99
N ARG A 18 -13.39 0.76 10.27
CA ARG A 18 -12.68 1.41 11.39
C ARG A 18 -11.36 1.99 10.86
N PRO A 19 -11.21 3.32 10.79
CA PRO A 19 -10.04 3.96 10.17
C PRO A 19 -8.70 3.47 10.71
N VAL A 20 -8.53 3.48 12.04
CA VAL A 20 -7.30 3.06 12.72
C VAL A 20 -6.92 1.63 12.35
N GLU A 21 -7.84 0.68 12.47
CA GLU A 21 -7.55 -0.72 12.15
C GLU A 21 -7.30 -0.94 10.67
N THR A 22 -8.00 -0.17 9.83
CA THR A 22 -7.83 -0.25 8.38
C THR A 22 -6.42 0.17 7.99
N VAL A 23 -5.91 1.30 8.49
CA VAL A 23 -4.55 1.76 8.16
C VAL A 23 -3.47 0.82 8.73
N HIS A 24 -3.69 0.26 9.93
CA HIS A 24 -2.79 -0.74 10.50
C HIS A 24 -2.77 -2.05 9.71
N PHE A 25 -3.92 -2.53 9.27
CA PHE A 25 -3.98 -3.71 8.43
C PHE A 25 -3.35 -3.48 7.06
N ILE A 26 -3.55 -2.30 6.45
CA ILE A 26 -2.90 -1.91 5.20
C ILE A 26 -1.37 -1.86 5.34
N ALA A 27 -0.85 -1.26 6.43
CA ALA A 27 0.59 -1.29 6.72
C ALA A 27 1.10 -2.73 6.83
N ARG A 28 0.37 -3.59 7.52
CA ARG A 28 0.74 -5.01 7.68
C ARG A 28 0.77 -5.75 6.33
N LEU A 29 -0.20 -5.54 5.45
CA LEU A 29 -0.20 -6.11 4.10
C LEU A 29 1.01 -5.64 3.28
N ARG A 30 1.34 -4.34 3.36
CA ARG A 30 2.49 -3.74 2.68
C ARG A 30 3.82 -4.30 3.19
N ASP A 31 3.93 -4.50 4.51
CA ASP A 31 5.15 -5.00 5.14
C ASP A 31 5.35 -6.48 4.84
N ASN A 32 4.29 -7.29 4.92
CA ASN A 32 4.34 -8.68 4.48
C ASN A 32 4.75 -8.79 2.99
N LEU A 33 4.27 -7.89 2.13
CA LEU A 33 4.67 -7.85 0.72
C LEU A 33 6.15 -7.49 0.55
N THR A 34 6.67 -6.57 1.36
CA THR A 34 8.10 -6.18 1.40
C THR A 34 8.99 -7.38 1.75
N ASP A 35 8.55 -8.19 2.72
CA ASP A 35 9.31 -9.34 3.21
C ASP A 35 9.13 -10.60 2.35
N GLY A 36 8.30 -10.54 1.29
CA GLY A 36 7.95 -11.70 0.46
C GLY A 36 7.06 -12.73 1.18
N THR A 37 6.40 -12.33 2.26
CA THR A 37 5.45 -13.16 3.02
C THR A 37 4.11 -13.21 2.30
N THR A 38 3.66 -14.42 1.98
CA THR A 38 2.34 -14.62 1.37
C THR A 38 1.27 -14.36 2.40
N THR A 39 0.38 -13.41 2.14
CA THR A 39 -0.71 -13.08 3.06
C THR A 39 -2.03 -13.66 2.60
N ARG A 40 -2.75 -14.37 3.48
CA ARG A 40 -4.11 -14.86 3.24
C ARG A 40 -5.03 -14.29 4.31
N TRP A 41 -6.05 -13.56 3.87
CA TRP A 41 -7.00 -12.91 4.77
C TRP A 41 -8.40 -12.91 4.20
N HIS A 42 -9.40 -12.91 5.07
CA HIS A 42 -10.81 -12.95 4.73
C HIS A 42 -11.44 -11.63 5.13
N GLY A 43 -12.32 -11.06 4.30
CA GLY A 43 -12.90 -9.79 4.67
C GLY A 43 -13.61 -9.05 3.55
N ASP A 44 -14.32 -8.01 3.95
CA ASP A 44 -15.02 -7.12 3.03
C ASP A 44 -14.36 -5.73 3.01
N VAL A 45 -14.57 -5.03 1.90
CA VAL A 45 -14.16 -3.65 1.71
C VAL A 45 -15.40 -2.78 1.66
N THR A 46 -15.46 -1.74 2.49
CA THR A 46 -16.56 -0.77 2.44
C THR A 46 -16.36 0.20 1.27
N SER A 47 -17.44 0.82 0.83
CA SER A 47 -17.39 1.85 -0.24
C SER A 47 -16.64 3.13 0.16
N ALA A 48 -16.30 3.29 1.44
CA ALA A 48 -15.50 4.42 1.92
C ALA A 48 -14.02 4.33 1.51
N LEU A 49 -13.56 3.13 1.12
CA LEU A 49 -12.16 2.90 0.78
C LEU A 49 -11.94 3.11 -0.74
N PRO A 50 -10.96 3.93 -1.15
CA PRO A 50 -10.57 4.03 -2.55
C PRO A 50 -9.80 2.76 -2.97
N THR A 51 -10.51 1.66 -3.20
CA THR A 51 -9.97 0.33 -3.50
C THR A 51 -8.89 0.31 -4.61
N PRO A 52 -8.96 1.14 -5.68
CA PRO A 52 -7.88 1.20 -6.68
C PRO A 52 -6.49 1.53 -6.11
N LEU A 53 -6.41 2.29 -5.01
CA LEU A 53 -5.14 2.58 -4.34
C LEU A 53 -4.51 1.34 -3.68
N LEU A 54 -5.27 0.27 -3.48
CA LEU A 54 -4.84 -0.95 -2.79
C LEU A 54 -4.57 -2.11 -3.73
N TRP A 55 -4.77 -1.95 -5.04
CA TRP A 55 -4.58 -3.03 -6.02
C TRP A 55 -3.15 -3.58 -6.05
N HIS A 56 -2.15 -2.89 -5.50
CA HIS A 56 -0.79 -3.41 -5.35
C HIS A 56 -0.60 -4.31 -4.12
N LEU A 57 -1.58 -4.40 -3.22
CA LEU A 57 -1.55 -5.22 -2.01
C LEU A 57 -2.30 -6.54 -2.21
N PRO A 58 -1.96 -7.60 -1.45
CA PRO A 58 -2.67 -8.87 -1.54
C PRO A 58 -4.19 -8.71 -1.29
N PRO A 59 -5.05 -9.11 -2.23
CA PRO A 59 -6.51 -9.03 -2.08
C PRO A 59 -7.01 -10.07 -1.06
N PRO A 60 -8.22 -9.91 -0.51
CA PRO A 60 -8.79 -10.93 0.37
C PRO A 60 -9.13 -12.21 -0.41
N VAL A 61 -9.06 -13.36 0.25
CA VAL A 61 -9.45 -14.67 -0.31
C VAL A 61 -10.97 -14.90 -0.30
N TYR A 62 -11.70 -14.19 0.56
CA TYR A 62 -13.17 -14.20 0.65
C TYR A 62 -13.71 -12.77 0.71
N PRO A 63 -14.92 -12.47 0.19
CA PRO A 63 -15.91 -13.41 -0.34
C PRO A 63 -15.46 -14.05 -1.68
N PRO A 64 -15.97 -15.24 -2.07
CA PRO A 64 -15.62 -15.87 -3.34
C PRO A 64 -15.88 -14.95 -4.53
N ALA A 65 -15.23 -15.26 -5.66
CA ALA A 65 -15.39 -14.45 -6.87
C ALA A 65 -16.86 -14.36 -7.31
N GLY A 66 -17.27 -13.19 -7.79
CA GLY A 66 -18.62 -12.88 -8.24
C GLY A 66 -19.57 -12.35 -7.16
N LEU A 67 -19.15 -12.31 -5.89
CA LEU A 67 -19.98 -11.79 -4.79
C LEU A 67 -19.70 -10.33 -4.43
N ASN A 68 -18.53 -9.81 -4.81
CA ASN A 68 -18.15 -8.43 -4.55
C ASN A 68 -17.25 -7.91 -5.68
N GLU A 69 -17.81 -7.07 -6.55
CA GLU A 69 -17.13 -6.53 -7.73
C GLU A 69 -15.84 -5.77 -7.38
N GLN A 70 -15.79 -5.06 -6.26
CA GLN A 70 -14.58 -4.34 -5.84
C GLN A 70 -13.45 -5.30 -5.51
N VAL A 71 -13.77 -6.39 -4.81
CA VAL A 71 -12.80 -7.43 -4.46
C VAL A 71 -12.36 -8.20 -5.71
N ASP A 72 -13.27 -8.46 -6.65
CA ASP A 72 -12.94 -9.14 -7.91
C ASP A 72 -12.04 -8.29 -8.79
N MET A 73 -12.33 -6.99 -8.88
CA MET A 73 -11.46 -6.06 -9.58
C MET A 73 -10.08 -6.03 -8.92
N TRP A 74 -10.00 -5.94 -7.59
CA TRP A 74 -8.74 -6.01 -6.85
C TRP A 74 -7.95 -7.29 -7.17
N ARG A 75 -8.59 -8.46 -7.11
CA ARG A 75 -7.95 -9.74 -7.49
C ARG A 75 -7.46 -9.76 -8.92
N SER A 76 -8.25 -9.27 -9.87
CA SER A 76 -7.88 -9.26 -11.27
C SER A 76 -6.65 -8.38 -11.55
N ARG A 77 -6.54 -7.26 -10.82
CA ARG A 77 -5.49 -6.25 -10.99
C ARG A 77 -4.22 -6.54 -10.20
N PHE A 78 -4.33 -7.21 -9.05
CA PHE A 78 -3.18 -7.43 -8.19
C PHE A 78 -2.03 -8.15 -8.88
N ARG A 79 -0.85 -7.52 -8.86
CA ARG A 79 0.44 -8.09 -9.25
C ARG A 79 1.50 -7.56 -8.29
N PHE A 80 2.55 -8.34 -8.05
CA PHE A 80 3.69 -7.87 -7.27
C PHE A 80 4.39 -6.70 -7.99
N GLY A 81 4.84 -5.70 -7.23
CA GLY A 81 5.60 -4.58 -7.78
C GLY A 81 4.76 -3.53 -8.53
N LEU A 82 3.45 -3.47 -8.30
CA LEU A 82 2.61 -2.41 -8.89
C LEU A 82 2.79 -1.04 -8.24
N CYS A 83 3.15 -0.97 -6.95
CA CYS A 83 3.44 0.27 -6.25
C CYS A 83 4.52 0.00 -5.21
N TYR A 84 5.73 0.53 -5.44
CA TYR A 84 6.88 0.26 -4.60
C TYR A 84 7.81 1.46 -4.51
N TYR A 85 8.64 1.47 -3.47
CA TYR A 85 9.71 2.44 -3.31
C TYR A 85 11.08 1.78 -3.11
N ARG A 86 12.11 2.61 -3.30
CA ARG A 86 13.52 2.30 -3.04
C ARG A 86 14.18 3.49 -2.37
N LEU A 87 15.19 3.19 -1.56
CA LEU A 87 16.01 4.21 -0.92
C LEU A 87 17.25 4.46 -1.78
N GLY A 88 17.46 5.71 -2.16
CA GLY A 88 18.77 6.24 -2.51
C GLY A 88 19.45 6.83 -1.25
N PRO A 89 20.68 7.36 -1.38
CA PRO A 89 21.39 7.98 -0.26
C PRO A 89 20.59 9.12 0.39
N ASP A 90 20.04 10.02 -0.43
CA ASP A 90 19.35 11.24 0.03
C ASP A 90 17.94 11.40 -0.57
N PHE A 91 17.42 10.36 -1.23
CA PHE A 91 16.12 10.42 -1.89
C PHE A 91 15.37 9.09 -1.79
N ILE A 92 14.05 9.15 -1.99
CA ILE A 92 13.18 7.98 -2.13
C ILE A 92 12.67 7.96 -3.56
N HIS A 93 12.94 6.87 -4.29
CA HIS A 93 12.35 6.65 -5.61
C HIS A 93 11.09 5.81 -5.45
N VAL A 94 9.98 6.29 -5.96
CA VAL A 94 8.68 5.58 -5.93
C VAL A 94 8.24 5.31 -7.35
N LYS A 95 7.86 4.07 -7.64
CA LYS A 95 7.23 3.68 -8.90
C LYS A 95 5.81 3.22 -8.63
N ASP A 96 4.87 3.83 -9.33
CA ASP A 96 3.46 3.47 -9.29
C ASP A 96 2.95 3.15 -10.70
N ILE A 97 2.53 1.92 -10.89
CA ILE A 97 1.97 1.39 -12.13
C ILE A 97 0.61 0.71 -11.87
N ARG A 98 -0.06 1.02 -10.75
CA ARG A 98 -1.42 0.51 -10.42
C ARG A 98 -2.41 0.78 -11.55
N ASN A 99 -2.26 1.93 -12.21
CA ASN A 99 -2.95 2.28 -13.44
C ASN A 99 -1.97 2.31 -14.63
N PRO A 100 -2.04 1.33 -15.56
CA PRO A 100 -1.17 1.30 -16.74
C PRO A 100 -1.28 2.53 -17.64
N LYS A 101 -2.42 3.24 -17.62
CA LYS A 101 -2.63 4.47 -18.42
C LYS A 101 -2.09 5.72 -17.74
N ALA A 102 -1.76 5.64 -16.46
CA ALA A 102 -1.29 6.75 -15.64
C ALA A 102 -0.15 6.28 -14.73
N SER A 103 0.80 5.53 -15.31
CA SER A 103 1.98 5.08 -14.59
C SER A 103 2.90 6.26 -14.29
N ALA A 104 3.42 6.33 -13.06
CA ALA A 104 4.23 7.43 -12.57
C ALA A 104 5.50 6.93 -11.88
N SER A 105 6.52 7.79 -11.90
CA SER A 105 7.80 7.59 -11.24
C SER A 105 8.17 8.88 -10.53
N PHE A 106 8.26 8.82 -9.20
CA PHE A 106 8.53 9.96 -8.35
C PHE A 106 9.93 9.86 -7.76
N VAL A 107 10.62 10.99 -7.68
CA VAL A 107 11.83 11.14 -6.87
C VAL A 107 11.49 12.12 -5.76
N LEU A 108 11.45 11.61 -4.53
CA LEU A 108 11.27 12.42 -3.34
C LEU A 108 12.66 12.79 -2.83
N ASP A 109 13.10 14.02 -3.09
CA ASP A 109 14.42 14.54 -2.69
C ASP A 109 14.32 15.72 -1.70
N GLN A 110 13.12 16.27 -1.50
CA GLN A 110 12.87 17.28 -0.49
C GLN A 110 12.83 16.65 0.91
N PRO A 111 13.60 17.16 1.89
CA PRO A 111 13.70 16.56 3.22
C PRO A 111 12.35 16.36 3.92
N VAL A 112 11.39 17.28 3.75
CA VAL A 112 10.06 17.15 4.37
C VAL A 112 9.24 16.02 3.75
N LEU A 113 9.35 15.80 2.43
CA LEU A 113 8.65 14.71 1.74
C LEU A 113 9.22 13.35 2.13
N THR A 114 10.55 13.22 2.14
CA THR A 114 11.22 11.97 2.54
C THR A 114 10.94 11.64 4.00
N GLN A 115 10.96 12.65 4.89
CA GLN A 115 10.61 12.48 6.30
C GLN A 115 9.16 12.02 6.46
N VAL A 116 8.19 12.72 5.89
CA VAL A 116 6.76 12.37 6.02
C VAL A 116 6.49 10.98 5.45
N PHE A 117 7.05 10.66 4.28
CA PHE A 117 6.91 9.34 3.66
C PHE A 117 7.43 8.23 4.58
N ALA A 118 8.62 8.41 5.17
CA ALA A 118 9.25 7.44 6.06
C ALA A 118 8.51 7.30 7.39
N GLU A 119 8.12 8.41 8.02
CA GLU A 119 7.37 8.40 9.29
C GLU A 119 5.99 7.75 9.13
N CYS A 120 5.33 7.94 7.99
CA CYS A 120 4.02 7.33 7.70
C CYS A 120 4.11 5.86 7.24
N LEU A 121 5.30 5.26 7.21
CA LEU A 121 5.40 3.80 7.09
C LEU A 121 4.66 3.15 8.27
N SER A 122 4.80 3.69 9.48
CA SER A 122 3.90 3.34 10.57
C SER A 122 2.64 4.22 10.52
N PRO A 123 1.43 3.66 10.63
CA PRO A 123 0.21 4.47 10.69
C PRO A 123 0.27 5.48 11.83
N ARG A 124 -0.23 6.68 11.58
CA ARG A 124 -0.23 7.77 12.55
C ARG A 124 -1.36 8.76 12.31
N HIS A 125 -1.51 9.70 13.23
CA HIS A 125 -2.47 10.79 13.10
C HIS A 125 -1.94 11.91 12.20
N PHE A 126 -2.78 12.39 11.29
CA PHE A 126 -2.51 13.55 10.44
C PHE A 126 -2.47 14.83 11.26
N SER A 127 -3.34 14.94 12.28
CA SER A 127 -3.39 16.06 13.22
C SER A 127 -2.11 16.24 14.06
N GLU A 128 -1.29 15.20 14.21
CA GLU A 128 0.01 15.26 14.90
C GLU A 128 1.14 15.83 14.03
N LEU A 129 0.92 15.97 12.71
CA LEU A 129 1.89 16.58 11.81
C LEU A 129 1.92 18.10 11.98
N ARG A 130 3.12 18.69 11.88
CA ARG A 130 3.26 20.15 11.79
C ARG A 130 2.75 20.67 10.44
N SER A 131 2.43 21.95 10.33
CA SER A 131 1.91 22.58 9.09
C SER A 131 2.66 22.16 7.81
N ALA A 132 3.98 22.30 7.78
CA ALA A 132 4.79 21.91 6.62
C ALA A 132 4.74 20.39 6.32
N GLN A 133 4.59 19.57 7.36
CA GLN A 133 4.44 18.11 7.21
C GLN A 133 3.03 17.74 6.73
N GLN A 134 2.01 18.50 7.12
CA GLN A 134 0.64 18.33 6.63
C GLN A 134 0.56 18.66 5.14
N GLU A 135 1.16 19.76 4.68
CA GLU A 135 1.24 20.11 3.26
C GLU A 135 1.96 19.01 2.45
N ALA A 136 3.09 18.52 2.96
CA ALA A 136 3.81 17.40 2.36
C ALA A 136 2.98 16.11 2.33
N ALA A 137 2.26 15.80 3.41
CA ALA A 137 1.36 14.64 3.46
C ALA A 137 0.21 14.79 2.46
N GLU A 138 -0.40 15.97 2.32
CA GLU A 138 -1.45 16.24 1.35
C GLU A 138 -0.96 16.08 -0.09
N ALA A 139 0.25 16.55 -0.41
CA ALA A 139 0.87 16.31 -1.71
C ALA A 139 1.03 14.80 -1.98
N LEU A 140 1.54 14.04 -1.01
CA LEU A 140 1.70 12.58 -1.15
C LEU A 140 0.36 11.84 -1.22
N ILE A 141 -0.69 12.32 -0.54
CA ILE A 141 -2.06 11.80 -0.67
C ILE A 141 -2.61 12.07 -2.07
N GLY A 142 -2.39 13.27 -2.62
CA GLY A 142 -2.80 13.65 -3.96
C GLY A 142 -2.20 12.75 -5.04
N GLU A 143 -0.95 12.34 -4.86
CA GLU A 143 -0.26 11.38 -5.73
C GLU A 143 -0.58 9.90 -5.40
N GLY A 144 -1.48 9.65 -4.43
CA GLY A 144 -1.87 8.30 -4.01
C GLY A 144 -0.74 7.50 -3.37
N LEU A 145 0.31 8.14 -2.85
CA LEU A 145 1.44 7.52 -2.17
C LEU A 145 1.18 7.34 -0.66
N LEU A 146 0.31 8.17 -0.09
CA LEU A 146 -0.30 7.97 1.21
C LEU A 146 -1.80 7.69 1.05
N LEU A 147 -2.35 6.87 1.93
CA LEU A 147 -3.78 6.79 2.17
C LEU A 147 -4.12 7.59 3.42
N ARG A 148 -5.17 8.42 3.33
CA ARG A 148 -5.80 9.05 4.50
C ARG A 148 -7.20 8.50 4.69
N LEU A 149 -7.50 8.07 5.91
CA LEU A 149 -8.84 7.72 6.38
C LEU A 149 -9.14 8.52 7.64
N GLU A 150 -10.03 9.50 7.53
CA GLU A 150 -10.28 10.49 8.58
C GLU A 150 -8.98 11.16 9.02
N ASP A 151 -8.58 11.02 10.29
CA ASP A 151 -7.34 11.54 10.83
C ASP A 151 -6.16 10.56 10.72
N HIS A 152 -6.33 9.36 10.16
CA HIS A 152 -5.26 8.38 10.09
C HIS A 152 -4.60 8.35 8.72
N ILE A 153 -3.27 8.31 8.68
CA ILE A 153 -2.48 8.24 7.44
C ILE A 153 -1.50 7.08 7.44
N VAL A 154 -1.25 6.53 6.26
CA VAL A 154 -0.27 5.44 6.06
C VAL A 154 0.32 5.47 4.65
N THR A 155 1.63 5.21 4.55
CA THR A 155 2.35 5.05 3.29
C THR A 155 1.95 3.76 2.59
N LEU A 156 1.60 3.85 1.31
CA LEU A 156 1.11 2.72 0.51
C LEU A 156 2.21 1.90 -0.19
N PRO A 157 3.22 2.50 -0.83
CA PRO A 157 4.22 1.73 -1.57
C PRO A 157 4.99 0.74 -0.68
N SER A 158 5.12 -0.50 -1.13
CA SER A 158 5.97 -1.52 -0.48
C SER A 158 7.46 -1.26 -0.75
N ARG A 159 8.35 -1.68 0.13
CA ARG A 159 9.79 -1.53 -0.14
C ARG A 159 10.25 -2.64 -1.06
N MET A 160 10.87 -2.27 -2.17
CA MET A 160 11.49 -3.25 -3.08
C MET A 160 12.89 -3.60 -2.57
N LEU A 161 13.03 -4.74 -1.89
CA LEU A 161 14.33 -5.24 -1.40
C LEU A 161 15.11 -6.05 -2.45
N HIS A 162 14.40 -6.70 -3.36
CA HIS A 162 14.98 -7.53 -4.41
C HIS A 162 14.30 -7.23 -5.74
N TRP A 163 15.07 -7.21 -6.83
CA TRP A 163 14.45 -7.12 -8.15
C TRP A 163 13.64 -8.39 -8.42
N PRO A 164 12.38 -8.28 -8.88
CA PRO A 164 11.76 -9.42 -9.54
C PRO A 164 12.67 -9.76 -10.72
N VAL A 165 13.30 -10.93 -10.67
CA VAL A 165 14.06 -11.42 -11.82
C VAL A 165 13.06 -11.48 -12.97
N PRO A 166 13.28 -10.78 -14.08
CA PRO A 166 12.42 -10.93 -15.23
C PRO A 166 12.51 -12.40 -15.62
N ALA A 167 11.39 -13.13 -15.52
CA ALA A 167 11.20 -14.26 -16.40
C ALA A 167 11.04 -13.65 -17.78
N THR A 168 12.16 -13.41 -18.46
CA THR A 168 12.14 -13.33 -19.93
C THR A 168 11.57 -14.67 -20.37
N GLU A 169 10.31 -14.67 -20.78
CA GLU A 169 9.75 -15.77 -21.56
C GLU A 169 10.72 -16.02 -22.72
N VAL A 170 11.15 -17.28 -22.83
CA VAL A 170 11.88 -17.83 -23.97
C VAL A 170 10.85 -18.33 -24.97
#